data_AF-A0A1G0KT19-F1
#
_entry.id   AF-A0A1G0KT19-F1
#
_cell.length_a   1.000
_cell.length_b   1.000
_cell.length_c   1.000
_cell.angle_alpha   90.00
_cell.angle_beta   90.00
_cell.angle_gamma   90.00
#
_symmetry.space_group_name_H-M   'P 1'
#
loop_
_entity.id
_entity.type
_entity.pdbx_description
1 polymer ?
#
loop_
_entity_poly.entity_id
_entity_poly.type
_entity_poly.pdbx_seq_one_letter_code
_entity_poly.pdbx_strand_id
1 'polypeptide(L)'
;MPLTTLKSRRSLLIGQAGFSLVELIVAGTLMVGMLLAGGVFMYSGDNSKAGNLLAITTELGNAAARYNADTGLHPKYPSALFVKGYNTSTYTMEAQNATDAWRGPYISGLSSSSSATGDYPLTNHVSGATATFQTRTTDLPSGAVEGHKVRVGPLPQRVFLALLNACNGTSITSYSSAPTNHANGQKCINQSYATATNTGYVEYLYQVY
;
A
#
# COMPACT_ATOMS: atom_id res chain seq x y z
N MET A 1 -69.14 73.17 -13.00
CA MET A 1 -68.53 72.10 -13.84
C MET A 1 -67.30 71.56 -13.10
N PRO A 2 -67.31 70.35 -12.52
CA PRO A 2 -66.17 69.81 -11.80
C PRO A 2 -65.28 68.91 -12.68
N LEU A 3 -63.96 69.04 -12.47
CA LEU A 3 -62.86 68.30 -13.11
C LEU A 3 -62.72 66.88 -12.55
N THR A 4 -62.46 65.92 -13.44
CA THR A 4 -62.15 64.52 -13.17
C THR A 4 -60.67 64.27 -12.86
N THR A 5 -60.42 63.48 -11.82
CA THR A 5 -59.12 63.06 -11.28
C THR A 5 -58.50 61.90 -12.08
N LEU A 6 -57.24 62.01 -12.50
CA LEU A 6 -56.47 60.91 -13.12
C LEU A 6 -55.46 60.31 -12.13
N LYS A 7 -55.61 59.01 -11.87
CA LYS A 7 -54.82 58.18 -10.96
C LYS A 7 -53.49 57.75 -11.60
N SER A 8 -52.39 58.33 -11.13
CA SER A 8 -51.01 57.97 -11.52
C SER A 8 -50.64 56.56 -11.02
N ARG A 9 -50.27 55.65 -11.93
CA ARG A 9 -49.65 54.34 -11.60
C ARG A 9 -48.12 54.50 -11.64
N ARG A 10 -47.44 54.28 -10.52
CA ARG A 10 -45.98 54.11 -10.47
C ARG A 10 -45.61 52.67 -10.81
N SER A 11 -44.80 52.49 -11.85
CA SER A 11 -44.12 51.24 -12.18
C SER A 11 -42.84 51.15 -11.34
N LEU A 12 -42.68 50.06 -10.57
CA LEU A 12 -41.46 49.73 -9.84
C LEU A 12 -40.56 48.92 -10.79
N LEU A 13 -39.55 49.59 -11.36
CA LEU A 13 -38.45 48.94 -12.05
C LEU A 13 -37.52 48.29 -11.01
N ILE A 14 -37.55 46.97 -10.92
CA ILE A 14 -36.55 46.18 -10.20
C ILE A 14 -35.29 46.20 -11.07
N GLY A 15 -34.26 46.94 -10.63
CA GLY A 15 -32.97 46.99 -11.30
C GLY A 15 -32.25 45.66 -11.19
N GLN A 16 -32.08 44.97 -12.31
CA GLN A 16 -31.26 43.77 -12.43
C GLN A 16 -29.79 44.22 -12.43
N ALA A 17 -29.12 44.15 -11.29
CA ALA A 17 -27.68 44.39 -11.20
C ALA A 17 -26.95 43.23 -11.91
N GLY A 18 -26.50 43.48 -13.13
CA GLY A 18 -25.69 42.53 -13.88
C GLY A 18 -24.38 42.26 -13.13
N PHE A 19 -24.12 40.99 -12.85
CA PHE A 19 -22.85 40.51 -12.29
C PHE A 19 -21.70 41.03 -13.18
N SER A 20 -20.80 41.82 -12.59
CA SER A 20 -19.63 42.34 -13.31
C SER A 20 -18.70 41.17 -13.65
N LEU A 21 -18.19 41.13 -14.88
CA LEU A 21 -17.20 40.14 -15.32
C LEU A 21 -15.95 40.13 -14.42
N VAL A 22 -15.60 41.28 -13.85
CA VAL A 22 -14.50 41.41 -12.87
C VAL A 22 -14.81 40.65 -11.58
N GLU A 23 -16.05 40.66 -11.12
CA GLU A 23 -16.48 40.00 -9.89
C GLU A 23 -16.47 38.46 -10.04
N LEU A 24 -16.77 37.96 -11.24
CA LEU A 24 -16.66 36.53 -11.56
C LEU A 24 -15.20 36.06 -11.67
N ILE A 25 -14.29 36.90 -12.19
CA ILE A 25 -12.85 36.59 -12.22
C ILE A 25 -12.25 36.60 -10.81
N VAL A 26 -12.62 37.59 -9.98
CA VAL A 26 -12.14 37.66 -8.58
C VAL A 26 -12.69 36.49 -7.76
N ALA A 27 -13.97 36.15 -7.90
CA ALA A 27 -14.56 34.99 -7.23
C ALA A 27 -13.94 33.67 -7.71
N GLY A 28 -13.72 33.52 -9.02
CA GLY A 28 -13.12 32.32 -9.60
C GLY A 28 -11.66 32.10 -9.15
N THR A 29 -10.86 33.16 -9.14
CA THR A 29 -9.45 33.08 -8.71
C THR A 29 -9.30 32.79 -7.21
N LEU A 30 -10.18 33.35 -6.37
CA LEU A 30 -10.21 33.04 -4.93
C LEU A 30 -10.63 31.59 -4.66
N MET A 31 -11.66 31.11 -5.35
CA MET A 31 -12.16 29.75 -5.15
C MET A 31 -11.13 28.70 -5.60
N VAL A 32 -10.51 28.89 -6.77
CA VAL A 32 -9.45 27.99 -7.28
C VAL A 32 -8.19 28.09 -6.42
N GLY A 33 -7.81 29.29 -5.97
CA GLY A 33 -6.66 29.49 -5.09
C GLY A 33 -6.79 28.78 -3.74
N MET A 34 -7.97 28.80 -3.12
CA MET A 34 -8.24 28.11 -1.85
C MET A 34 -8.31 26.58 -2.02
N LEU A 35 -8.90 26.10 -3.12
CA LEU A 35 -8.96 24.66 -3.43
C LEU A 35 -7.57 24.06 -3.70
N LEU A 36 -6.71 24.77 -4.44
CA LEU A 36 -5.34 24.33 -4.71
C LEU A 36 -4.46 24.41 -3.46
N ALA A 37 -4.63 25.42 -2.61
CA ALA A 37 -3.91 25.50 -1.33
C ALA A 37 -4.30 24.37 -0.38
N GLY A 38 -5.58 23.97 -0.33
CA GLY A 38 -6.05 22.86 0.53
C GLY A 38 -5.57 21.47 0.10
N GLY A 39 -5.39 21.24 -1.21
CA GLY A 39 -5.02 19.93 -1.75
C GLY A 39 -3.59 19.47 -1.42
N VAL A 40 -2.65 20.40 -1.24
CA VAL A 40 -1.23 20.06 -1.00
C VAL A 40 -0.99 19.58 0.44
N PHE A 41 -1.84 19.98 1.40
CA PHE A 41 -1.71 19.58 2.80
C PHE A 41 -2.16 18.14 3.09
N MET A 42 -2.77 17.46 2.11
CA MET A 42 -3.21 16.06 2.26
C MET A 42 -2.24 15.03 1.65
N TYR A 43 -1.22 15.46 0.91
CA TYR A 43 -0.24 14.53 0.34
C TYR A 43 0.77 14.10 1.42
N SER A 44 0.69 12.83 1.82
CA SER A 44 1.74 12.19 2.62
C SER A 44 2.53 11.23 1.73
N GLY A 45 3.80 11.57 1.46
CA GLY A 45 4.71 10.69 0.73
C GLY A 45 4.89 9.32 1.41
N ASP A 46 4.73 9.26 2.74
CA ASP A 46 4.80 8.00 3.50
C ASP A 46 3.61 7.08 3.19
N ASN A 47 2.40 7.63 3.04
CA ASN A 47 1.22 6.86 2.64
C ASN A 47 1.35 6.34 1.20
N SER A 48 1.92 7.14 0.30
CA SER A 48 2.18 6.71 -1.08
C SER A 48 3.22 5.58 -1.12
N LYS A 49 4.31 5.70 -0.36
CA LYS A 49 5.30 4.62 -0.20
C LYS A 49 4.68 3.36 0.39
N ALA A 50 3.90 3.49 1.46
CA ALA A 50 3.21 2.37 2.07
C ALA A 50 2.25 1.66 1.10
N GLY A 51 1.49 2.41 0.29
CA GLY A 51 0.62 1.85 -0.74
C GLY A 51 1.39 1.05 -1.80
N ASN A 52 2.50 1.59 -2.29
CA ASN A 52 3.38 0.88 -3.24
C ASN A 52 4.00 -0.38 -2.63
N LEU A 53 4.48 -0.27 -1.38
CA LEU A 53 5.03 -1.43 -0.66
C LEU A 53 3.98 -2.52 -0.48
N LEU A 54 2.75 -2.14 -0.10
CA LEU A 54 1.64 -3.08 0.06
C LEU A 54 1.32 -3.81 -1.25
N ALA A 55 1.24 -3.07 -2.36
CA ALA A 55 1.00 -3.63 -3.68
C ALA A 55 2.08 -4.65 -4.05
N ILE A 56 3.36 -4.31 -3.86
CA ILE A 56 4.49 -5.21 -4.13
C ILE A 56 4.43 -6.45 -3.23
N THR A 57 4.20 -6.31 -1.93
CA THR A 57 4.10 -7.48 -1.03
C THR A 57 2.95 -8.40 -1.38
N THR A 58 1.82 -7.82 -1.79
CA THR A 58 0.64 -8.59 -2.19
C THR A 58 0.91 -9.31 -3.51
N GLU A 59 1.54 -8.65 -4.47
CA GLU A 59 1.93 -9.26 -5.74
C GLU A 59 2.93 -10.40 -5.53
N LEU A 60 3.96 -10.21 -4.70
CA LEU A 60 4.93 -11.25 -4.35
C LEU A 60 4.26 -12.44 -3.66
N GLY A 61 3.34 -12.19 -2.71
CA GLY A 61 2.58 -13.25 -2.03
C GLY A 61 1.68 -14.04 -2.99
N ASN A 62 0.94 -13.33 -3.86
CA ASN A 62 0.10 -13.97 -4.88
C ASN A 62 0.92 -14.76 -5.90
N ALA A 63 2.08 -14.25 -6.29
CA ALA A 63 3.02 -14.95 -7.16
C ALA A 63 3.58 -16.21 -6.50
N ALA A 64 3.92 -16.15 -5.22
CA ALA A 64 4.35 -17.32 -4.44
C ALA A 64 3.24 -18.37 -4.31
N ALA A 65 1.98 -17.95 -4.14
CA ALA A 65 0.84 -18.88 -4.13
C ALA A 65 0.65 -19.55 -5.49
N ARG A 66 0.79 -18.83 -6.61
CA ARG A 66 0.77 -19.42 -7.97
C ARG A 66 1.93 -20.38 -8.22
N TYR A 67 3.12 -19.99 -7.76
CA TYR A 67 4.30 -20.87 -7.80
C TYR A 67 4.03 -22.18 -7.05
N ASN A 68 3.43 -22.11 -5.86
CA ASN A 68 3.07 -23.28 -5.08
C ASN A 68 2.00 -24.13 -5.78
N ALA A 69 0.99 -23.51 -6.39
CA ALA A 69 -0.02 -24.24 -7.15
C ALA A 69 0.58 -25.04 -8.32
N ASP A 70 1.61 -24.52 -8.99
CA ASP A 70 2.26 -25.19 -10.12
C ASP A 70 3.28 -26.24 -9.71
N THR A 71 4.03 -25.99 -8.64
CA THR A 71 5.21 -26.79 -8.25
C THR A 71 4.97 -27.69 -7.05
N GLY A 72 3.94 -27.43 -6.25
CA GLY A 72 3.72 -28.04 -4.94
C GLY A 72 4.69 -27.59 -3.85
N LEU A 73 5.57 -26.62 -4.15
CA LEU A 73 6.66 -26.16 -3.27
C LEU A 73 6.55 -24.67 -3.00
N HIS A 74 7.24 -24.15 -1.98
CA HIS A 74 7.24 -22.72 -1.69
C HIS A 74 8.58 -22.07 -2.03
N PRO A 75 8.58 -20.86 -2.62
CA PRO A 75 9.81 -20.16 -2.94
C PRO A 75 10.44 -19.63 -1.65
N LYS A 76 11.70 -19.95 -1.41
CA LYS A 76 12.49 -19.41 -0.28
C LYS A 76 12.87 -17.95 -0.51
N TYR A 77 13.10 -17.58 -1.77
CA TYR A 77 13.54 -16.25 -2.17
C TYR A 77 12.68 -15.71 -3.31
N PRO A 78 12.37 -14.40 -3.34
CA PRO A 78 11.67 -13.78 -4.45
C PRO A 78 12.29 -14.06 -5.81
N SER A 79 13.63 -14.19 -5.92
CA SER A 79 14.33 -14.49 -7.19
C SER A 79 13.80 -15.73 -7.93
N ALA A 80 13.29 -16.74 -7.21
CA ALA A 80 12.69 -17.96 -7.76
C ALA A 80 11.45 -17.67 -8.64
N LEU A 81 10.74 -16.58 -8.35
CA LEU A 81 9.55 -16.16 -9.08
C LEU A 81 9.85 -15.59 -10.48
N PHE A 82 11.10 -15.19 -10.74
CA PHE A 82 11.48 -14.49 -11.97
C PHE A 82 12.26 -15.37 -12.94
N VAL A 83 13.15 -16.20 -12.40
CA VAL A 83 14.15 -16.91 -13.21
C VAL A 83 14.08 -18.39 -12.92
N LYS A 84 13.90 -19.18 -14.00
CA LYS A 84 13.82 -20.65 -13.92
C LYS A 84 15.00 -21.28 -13.17
N GLY A 85 16.22 -20.78 -13.39
CA GLY A 85 17.45 -21.31 -12.77
C GLY A 85 17.53 -21.17 -11.25
N TYR A 86 16.68 -20.35 -10.63
CA TYR A 86 16.58 -20.19 -9.17
C TYR A 86 15.46 -21.06 -8.57
N ASN A 87 15.10 -22.17 -9.21
CA ASN A 87 14.09 -23.12 -8.72
C ASN A 87 14.71 -24.47 -8.33
N THR A 88 15.93 -24.43 -7.81
CA THR A 88 16.64 -25.61 -7.28
C THR A 88 16.31 -25.83 -5.81
N SER A 89 16.77 -26.94 -5.24
CA SER A 89 16.61 -27.25 -3.80
C SER A 89 17.17 -26.18 -2.85
N THR A 90 18.06 -25.30 -3.30
CA THR A 90 18.58 -24.20 -2.45
C THR A 90 17.59 -23.04 -2.32
N TYR A 91 16.66 -22.92 -3.26
CA TYR A 91 15.75 -21.77 -3.42
C TYR A 91 14.29 -22.10 -3.10
N THR A 92 13.98 -23.34 -2.71
CA THR A 92 12.68 -23.74 -2.18
C THR A 92 12.75 -23.92 -0.66
N MET A 93 11.63 -23.74 0.02
CA MET A 93 11.58 -23.88 1.49
C MET A 93 11.72 -25.35 1.92
N GLU A 94 11.21 -26.27 1.11
CA GLU A 94 11.20 -27.72 1.34
C GLU A 94 12.51 -28.41 0.91
N ALA A 95 13.48 -27.65 0.40
CA ALA A 95 14.73 -28.15 -0.13
C ALA A 95 14.60 -29.14 -1.31
N GLN A 96 13.57 -28.96 -2.14
CA GLN A 96 13.31 -29.77 -3.34
C GLN A 96 13.47 -28.98 -4.64
N ASN A 97 13.83 -29.67 -5.72
CA ASN A 97 14.00 -29.03 -7.03
C ASN A 97 12.65 -28.89 -7.75
N ALA A 98 12.30 -27.65 -8.09
CA ALA A 98 11.07 -27.31 -8.80
C ALA A 98 11.30 -26.92 -10.28
N THR A 99 12.54 -27.02 -10.78
CA THR A 99 12.95 -26.53 -12.10
C THR A 99 12.08 -27.09 -13.24
N ASP A 100 11.71 -28.37 -13.17
CA ASP A 100 10.90 -29.01 -14.22
C ASP A 100 9.40 -28.71 -14.10
N ALA A 101 8.93 -28.40 -12.89
CA ALA A 101 7.54 -28.03 -12.62
C ALA A 101 7.27 -26.53 -12.85
N TRP A 102 8.30 -25.69 -12.83
CA TRP A 102 8.18 -24.24 -13.01
C TRP A 102 7.58 -23.87 -14.36
N ARG A 103 6.49 -23.08 -14.36
CA ARG A 103 5.71 -22.77 -15.57
C ARG A 103 5.90 -21.37 -16.14
N GLY A 104 6.61 -20.48 -15.44
CA GLY A 104 6.92 -19.17 -15.98
C GLY A 104 7.26 -18.15 -14.91
N PRO A 105 7.67 -16.94 -15.33
CA PRO A 105 7.80 -15.82 -14.41
C PRO A 105 6.42 -15.52 -13.80
N TYR A 106 6.34 -15.57 -12.47
CA TYR A 106 5.09 -15.35 -11.74
C TYR A 106 4.82 -13.86 -11.47
N ILE A 107 5.77 -12.99 -11.79
CA ILE A 107 5.66 -11.53 -11.65
C ILE A 107 6.32 -10.87 -12.87
N SER A 108 5.77 -9.75 -13.32
CA SER A 108 6.36 -8.94 -14.39
C SER A 108 7.44 -8.02 -13.85
N GLY A 109 8.63 -8.07 -14.46
CA GLY A 109 9.74 -7.17 -14.17
C GLY A 109 10.96 -7.93 -13.68
N LEU A 110 12.08 -7.80 -14.37
CA LEU A 110 13.35 -8.29 -13.85
C LEU A 110 13.74 -7.41 -12.67
N SER A 111 13.64 -7.93 -11.44
CA SER A 111 14.49 -7.41 -10.37
C SER A 111 15.92 -7.85 -10.68
N SER A 112 16.62 -7.03 -11.47
CA SER A 112 18.04 -7.18 -11.80
C SER A 112 18.96 -7.04 -10.60
N SER A 113 18.46 -6.68 -9.41
CA SER A 113 19.23 -6.83 -8.19
C SER A 113 18.78 -8.09 -7.47
N SER A 114 19.31 -9.22 -7.92
CA SER A 114 19.61 -10.28 -6.98
C SER A 114 20.59 -9.66 -5.98
N SER A 115 20.13 -9.39 -4.76
CA SER A 115 21.08 -9.47 -3.64
C SER A 115 21.76 -10.83 -3.74
N ALA A 116 23.00 -10.99 -3.28
CA ALA A 116 23.65 -12.31 -3.25
C ALA A 116 22.79 -13.38 -2.52
N THR A 117 21.81 -12.95 -1.72
CA THR A 117 20.81 -13.75 -1.02
C THR A 117 19.52 -14.05 -1.79
N GLY A 118 19.20 -13.37 -2.90
CA GLY A 118 17.97 -13.59 -3.68
C GLY A 118 16.74 -12.78 -3.24
N ASP A 119 16.94 -11.81 -2.34
CA ASP A 119 15.88 -10.95 -1.81
C ASP A 119 15.39 -9.95 -2.86
N TYR A 120 14.15 -9.47 -2.72
CA TYR A 120 13.61 -8.43 -3.60
C TYR A 120 13.98 -7.04 -3.07
N PRO A 121 14.68 -6.20 -3.84
CA PRO A 121 15.05 -4.86 -3.44
C PRO A 121 13.82 -3.94 -3.34
N LEU A 122 13.76 -3.12 -2.30
CA LEU A 122 12.75 -2.05 -2.18
C LEU A 122 13.41 -0.67 -2.11
N THR A 123 14.69 -0.57 -2.49
CA THR A 123 15.52 0.64 -2.44
C THR A 123 14.87 1.84 -3.14
N ASN A 124 14.10 1.62 -4.20
CA ASN A 124 13.38 2.67 -4.93
C ASN A 124 12.23 3.30 -4.12
N HIS A 125 11.78 2.65 -3.05
CA HIS A 125 10.72 3.13 -2.17
C HIS A 125 11.27 3.56 -0.80
N VAL A 126 12.13 2.71 -0.23
CA VAL A 126 12.80 2.91 1.05
C VAL A 126 14.24 2.41 0.93
N SER A 127 15.20 3.30 1.15
CA SER A 127 16.62 2.96 1.07
C SER A 127 16.97 1.80 1.99
N GLY A 128 17.56 0.74 1.44
CA GLY A 128 18.01 -0.44 2.18
C GLY A 128 16.90 -1.43 2.58
N ALA A 129 15.64 -1.16 2.26
CA ALA A 129 14.57 -2.12 2.50
C ALA A 129 14.61 -3.26 1.48
N THR A 130 14.28 -4.47 1.94
CA THR A 130 14.12 -5.66 1.11
C THR A 130 12.84 -6.40 1.45
N ALA A 131 12.35 -7.22 0.53
CA ALA A 131 11.31 -8.20 0.78
C ALA A 131 11.87 -9.62 0.70
N THR A 132 11.48 -10.46 1.66
CA THR A 132 11.95 -11.85 1.81
C THR A 132 10.78 -12.77 2.13
N PHE A 133 10.80 -14.02 1.66
CA PHE A 133 9.82 -15.02 2.08
C PHE A 133 10.26 -15.71 3.38
N GLN A 134 9.31 -16.03 4.24
CA GLN A 134 9.53 -16.77 5.46
C GLN A 134 8.34 -17.69 5.74
N THR A 135 8.61 -18.80 6.44
CA THR A 135 7.57 -19.64 7.06
C THR A 135 7.27 -19.14 8.46
N ARG A 136 6.04 -19.38 8.92
CA ARG A 136 5.59 -19.15 10.28
C ARG A 136 4.78 -20.36 10.73
N THR A 137 5.05 -20.85 11.94
CA THR A 137 4.36 -22.01 12.53
C THR A 137 3.65 -21.68 13.84
N THR A 138 3.73 -20.42 14.28
CA THR A 138 3.10 -19.91 15.51
C THR A 138 2.34 -18.63 15.21
N ASP A 139 1.45 -18.22 16.11
CA ASP A 139 0.74 -16.94 16.01
C ASP A 139 -0.10 -16.81 14.74
N LEU A 140 -0.58 -17.94 14.22
CA LEU A 140 -1.46 -18.05 13.06
C LEU A 140 -2.93 -18.05 13.50
N PRO A 141 -3.88 -17.83 12.56
CA PRO A 141 -5.29 -18.04 12.82
C PRO A 141 -5.59 -19.44 13.40
N SER A 142 -6.65 -19.54 14.19
CA SER A 142 -7.03 -20.82 14.83
C SER A 142 -7.20 -21.95 13.80
N GLY A 143 -6.61 -23.11 14.10
CA GLY A 143 -6.65 -24.30 13.25
C GLY A 143 -5.50 -24.40 12.23
N ALA A 144 -4.73 -23.32 12.03
CA ALA A 144 -3.58 -23.34 11.14
C ALA A 144 -2.31 -23.87 11.84
N VAL A 145 -1.55 -24.70 11.13
CA VAL A 145 -0.28 -25.26 11.58
C VAL A 145 0.92 -24.61 10.89
N GLU A 146 0.70 -24.07 9.68
CA GLU A 146 1.75 -23.43 8.89
C GLU A 146 1.21 -22.25 8.10
N GLY A 147 2.01 -21.21 7.95
CA GLY A 147 1.70 -20.07 7.10
C GLY A 147 2.95 -19.52 6.45
N HIS A 148 2.78 -18.98 5.24
CA HIS A 148 3.85 -18.34 4.50
C HIS A 148 3.59 -16.85 4.37
N LYS A 149 4.67 -16.10 4.52
CA LYS A 149 4.62 -14.65 4.65
C LYS A 149 5.70 -13.96 3.83
N VAL A 150 5.40 -12.73 3.41
CA VAL A 150 6.36 -11.79 2.86
C VAL A 150 6.75 -10.84 3.98
N ARG A 151 8.03 -10.83 4.35
CA ARG A 151 8.58 -9.90 5.31
C ARG A 151 9.24 -8.74 4.56
N VAL A 152 8.92 -7.51 4.97
CA VAL A 152 9.49 -6.28 4.41
C VAL A 152 10.18 -5.47 5.50
N GLY A 153 11.40 -5.04 5.22
CA GLY A 153 12.10 -4.05 6.02
C GLY A 153 13.60 -4.04 5.76
N PRO A 154 14.36 -3.21 6.49
CA PRO A 154 13.89 -2.28 7.53
C PRO A 154 13.10 -1.08 6.95
N LEU A 155 12.03 -0.66 7.63
CA LEU A 155 11.17 0.47 7.25
C LEU A 155 11.21 1.59 8.30
N PRO A 156 11.38 2.87 7.90
CA PRO A 156 11.22 4.01 8.81
C PRO A 156 9.83 4.05 9.44
N GLN A 157 9.74 4.64 10.63
CA GLN A 157 8.54 4.63 11.44
C GLN A 157 7.23 4.96 10.75
N ARG A 158 7.23 6.08 10.03
CA ARG A 158 6.01 6.58 9.40
C ARG A 158 5.52 5.64 8.29
N VAL A 159 6.45 5.10 7.50
CA VAL A 159 6.14 4.14 6.42
C VAL A 159 5.67 2.82 7.02
N PHE A 160 6.32 2.34 8.09
CA PHE A 160 5.92 1.12 8.80
C PHE A 160 4.48 1.20 9.31
N LEU A 161 4.12 2.28 10.02
CA LEU A 161 2.77 2.45 10.57
C LEU A 161 1.74 2.61 9.45
N ALA A 162 2.06 3.41 8.42
CA ALA A 162 1.20 3.58 7.25
C ALA A 162 0.96 2.25 6.52
N LEU A 163 1.98 1.38 6.39
CA LEU A 163 1.86 0.07 5.75
C LEU A 163 0.96 -0.87 6.56
N LEU A 164 1.14 -0.94 7.89
CA LEU A 164 0.25 -1.73 8.74
C LEU A 164 -1.20 -1.26 8.67
N ASN A 165 -1.42 0.06 8.67
CA ASN A 165 -2.75 0.65 8.56
C ASN A 165 -3.41 0.31 7.22
N ALA A 166 -2.67 0.46 6.13
CA ALA A 166 -3.15 0.11 4.79
C ALA A 166 -3.46 -1.39 4.66
N CYS A 167 -2.64 -2.25 5.25
CA CYS A 167 -2.81 -3.70 5.13
C CYS A 167 -3.96 -4.27 5.97
N ASN A 168 -4.13 -3.79 7.21
CA ASN A 168 -5.16 -4.29 8.11
C ASN A 168 -6.46 -3.48 8.08
N GLY A 169 -6.46 -2.30 7.46
CA GLY A 169 -7.61 -1.40 7.45
C GLY A 169 -7.93 -0.78 8.82
N THR A 170 -6.96 -0.78 9.75
CA THR A 170 -7.11 -0.26 11.11
C THR A 170 -6.19 0.93 11.36
N SER A 171 -6.60 1.86 12.21
CA SER A 171 -5.77 3.02 12.56
C SER A 171 -4.83 2.65 13.72
N ILE A 172 -3.55 2.42 13.40
CA ILE A 172 -2.47 2.18 14.34
C ILE A 172 -1.63 3.44 14.42
N THR A 173 -1.58 4.03 15.60
CA THR A 173 -0.89 5.30 15.88
C THR A 173 0.47 5.11 16.56
N SER A 174 0.79 3.89 17.01
CA SER A 174 2.01 3.58 17.77
C SER A 174 2.47 2.14 17.58
N TYR A 175 3.74 1.86 17.88
CA TYR A 175 4.29 0.50 17.83
C TYR A 175 3.69 -0.45 18.84
N SER A 176 3.44 0.05 20.05
CA SER A 176 2.91 -0.75 21.15
C SER A 176 1.49 -1.23 20.87
N SER A 177 0.76 -0.56 19.98
CA SER A 177 -0.57 -0.96 19.53
C SER A 177 -0.56 -1.74 18.21
N ALA A 178 0.60 -1.93 17.57
CA ALA A 178 0.69 -2.70 16.34
C ALA A 178 0.49 -4.20 16.64
N PRO A 179 -0.29 -4.93 15.84
CA PRO A 179 -0.50 -6.36 16.04
C PRO A 179 0.82 -7.12 15.86
N THR A 180 1.09 -8.09 16.73
CA THR A 180 2.30 -8.93 16.70
C THR A 180 2.03 -10.37 16.27
N ASN A 181 0.75 -10.72 16.08
CA ASN A 181 0.28 -12.04 15.68
C ASN A 181 -0.86 -11.93 14.66
N HIS A 182 -1.05 -13.01 13.88
CA HIS A 182 -2.14 -13.18 12.94
C HIS A 182 -3.34 -13.92 13.56
N ALA A 183 -3.28 -14.25 14.85
CA ALA A 183 -4.27 -15.07 15.54
C ALA A 183 -5.69 -14.50 15.47
N ASN A 184 -5.84 -13.18 15.43
CA ASN A 184 -7.13 -12.50 15.32
C ASN A 184 -7.48 -12.09 13.87
N GLY A 185 -6.86 -12.73 12.87
CA GLY A 185 -7.15 -12.52 11.45
C GLY A 185 -6.45 -11.32 10.81
N GLN A 186 -5.48 -10.71 11.49
CA GLN A 186 -4.66 -9.65 10.87
C GLN A 186 -3.90 -10.20 9.67
N LYS A 187 -3.87 -9.45 8.57
CA LYS A 187 -3.08 -9.80 7.38
C LYS A 187 -1.63 -9.39 7.51
N CYS A 188 -1.39 -8.24 8.15
CA CYS A 188 -0.04 -7.76 8.45
C CYS A 188 0.23 -7.60 9.93
N ILE A 189 1.47 -7.88 10.34
CA ILE A 189 1.92 -7.76 11.73
C ILE A 189 3.29 -7.10 11.84
N ASN A 190 3.58 -6.62 13.04
CA ASN A 190 4.88 -6.16 13.48
C ASN A 190 5.73 -7.36 13.93
N GLN A 191 6.87 -7.60 13.29
CA GLN A 191 7.82 -8.64 13.72
C GLN A 191 8.88 -8.09 14.69
N SER A 192 9.41 -6.91 14.39
CA SER A 192 10.45 -6.28 15.21
C SER A 192 10.50 -4.79 14.89
N TYR A 193 10.59 -3.98 15.94
CA TYR A 193 10.86 -2.56 15.84
C TYR A 193 12.07 -2.22 16.71
N ALA A 194 13.12 -1.72 16.07
CA ALA A 194 14.31 -1.24 16.76
C ALA A 194 14.13 0.25 17.07
N THR A 195 13.81 0.57 18.33
CA THR A 195 13.65 1.94 18.83
C THR A 195 14.91 2.78 18.65
N ALA A 196 16.10 2.17 18.72
CA ALA A 196 17.37 2.87 18.54
C ALA A 196 17.57 3.42 17.11
N THR A 197 17.06 2.71 16.10
CA THR A 197 17.22 3.08 14.68
C THR A 197 15.93 3.62 14.06
N ASN A 198 14.83 3.62 14.82
CA ASN A 198 13.48 3.94 14.36
C ASN A 198 13.03 3.17 13.10
N THR A 199 13.42 1.89 13.02
CA THR A 199 13.09 1.01 11.89
C THR A 199 12.37 -0.25 12.33
N GLY A 200 11.38 -0.69 11.54
CA GLY A 200 10.64 -1.91 11.79
C GLY A 200 10.52 -2.83 10.59
N TYR A 201 10.02 -4.05 10.85
CA TYR A 201 9.71 -5.06 9.84
C TYR A 201 8.23 -5.40 9.88
N VAL A 202 7.59 -5.37 8.71
CA VAL A 202 6.20 -5.80 8.52
C VAL A 202 6.18 -7.18 7.88
N GLU A 203 5.34 -8.06 8.39
CA GLU A 203 5.08 -9.36 7.79
C GLU A 203 3.67 -9.38 7.21
N TYR A 204 3.52 -9.75 5.94
CA TYR A 204 2.25 -9.98 5.26
C TYR A 204 2.03 -11.48 5.08
N LEU A 205 0.97 -12.03 5.67
CA LEU A 205 0.59 -13.44 5.56
C LEU A 205 -0.21 -13.65 4.27
N TYR A 206 0.32 -14.44 3.34
CA TYR A 206 -0.30 -14.67 2.03
C TYR A 206 -0.92 -16.06 1.87
N GLN A 207 -0.48 -17.04 2.67
CA GLN A 207 -0.99 -18.41 2.62
C GLN A 207 -0.94 -19.05 4.01
N VAL A 208 -1.93 -19.89 4.31
CA VAL A 208 -2.14 -20.55 5.61
C VAL A 208 -2.68 -21.95 5.37
N TYR A 209 -2.21 -22.91 6.16
CA TYR A 209 -2.58 -24.33 6.13
C TYR A 209 -2.99 -24.83 7.50
#